data_AF-A0ABC8KQI7-F1
#
_entry.id   AF-A0ABC8KQI7-F1
#
_cell.length_a   1.000
_cell.length_b   1.000
_cell.length_c   1.000
_cell.angle_alpha   90.00
_cell.angle_beta   90.00
_cell.angle_gamma   90.00
#
_symmetry.space_group_name_H-M   'P 1'
#
loop_
_entity.id
_entity.type
_entity.pdbx_description
1 polymer ?
#
loop_
_entity_poly.entity_id
_entity_poly.type
_entity_poly.pdbx_seq_one_letter_code
_entity_poly.pdbx_strand_id
1 'polypeptide(L)'
;MLELVSLQVISEIIETGRSHDFTDVIFVIASENRGKPDGLIISHLPFRPTSYFQLLNVVTRHEIQTKKEMGKMSEQYPHLIFERFTTQMGKRVMNILKHIFPVPKLDSKRIVTYTSFLHNN
;
A
#
# COMPACT_ATOMS: atom_id res chain seq x y z
N MET A 1 4.18 26.85 -10.17
CA MET A 1 4.80 26.20 -11.34
C MET A 1 5.21 24.76 -11.02
N LEU A 2 5.98 24.50 -9.94
CA LEU A 2 6.34 23.13 -9.52
C LEU A 2 5.14 22.22 -9.15
N GLU A 3 4.11 22.74 -8.47
CA GLU A 3 2.87 21.97 -8.20
C GLU A 3 2.04 21.65 -9.46
N LEU A 4 2.13 22.50 -10.49
CA LEU A 4 1.41 22.29 -11.75
C LEU A 4 2.07 21.19 -12.59
N VAL A 5 3.40 21.11 -12.55
CA VAL A 5 4.17 20.06 -13.24
C VAL A 5 3.92 18.70 -12.59
N SER A 6 3.84 18.60 -11.26
CA SER A 6 3.59 17.30 -10.59
C SER A 6 2.18 16.77 -10.85
N LEU A 7 1.16 17.63 -10.93
CA LEU A 7 -0.21 17.22 -11.25
C LEU A 7 -0.34 16.68 -12.67
N GLN A 8 0.34 17.29 -13.64
CA GLN A 8 0.31 16.84 -15.03
C GLN A 8 0.92 15.43 -15.18
N VAL A 9 2.03 15.16 -14.50
CA VAL A 9 2.67 13.83 -14.51
C VAL A 9 1.76 12.75 -13.92
N ILE A 10 1.03 13.05 -12.84
CA ILE A 10 0.11 12.08 -12.23
C ILE A 10 -1.04 11.75 -13.19
N SER A 11 -1.63 12.74 -13.87
CA SER A 11 -2.70 12.48 -14.83
C SER A 11 -2.22 11.59 -15.99
N GLU A 12 -1.02 11.81 -16.51
CA GLU A 12 -0.46 10.99 -17.58
C GLU A 12 -0.20 9.55 -17.13
N ILE A 13 0.27 9.34 -15.90
CA ILE A 13 0.47 7.99 -15.32
C ILE A 13 -0.88 7.27 -15.18
N ILE A 14 -1.91 7.97 -14.70
CA ILE A 14 -3.24 7.38 -14.54
C ILE A 14 -3.85 7.03 -15.91
N GLU A 15 -3.79 7.93 -16.89
CA GLU A 15 -4.29 7.65 -18.24
C GLU A 15 -3.52 6.51 -18.92
N THR A 16 -2.21 6.44 -18.72
CA THR A 16 -1.39 5.32 -19.20
C THR A 16 -1.80 4.02 -18.52
N GLY A 17 -2.05 4.05 -17.21
CA GLY A 17 -2.50 2.86 -16.50
C GLY A 17 -3.89 2.38 -16.94
N ARG A 18 -4.79 3.32 -17.27
CA ARG A 18 -6.11 3.01 -17.84
C ARG A 18 -6.00 2.42 -19.24
N SER A 19 -5.11 2.93 -20.10
CA SER A 19 -4.96 2.44 -21.47
C SER A 19 -4.28 1.07 -21.57
N HIS A 20 -3.55 0.66 -20.52
CA HIS A 20 -2.89 -0.64 -20.43
C HIS A 20 -3.63 -1.65 -19.52
N ASP A 21 -4.89 -1.37 -19.17
CA ASP A 21 -5.73 -2.24 -18.33
C ASP A 21 -5.12 -2.59 -16.96
N PHE A 22 -4.36 -1.66 -16.35
CA PHE A 22 -3.92 -1.84 -14.97
C PHE A 22 -5.10 -1.74 -14.02
N THR A 23 -5.10 -2.61 -13.01
CA THR A 23 -6.14 -2.63 -11.98
C THR A 23 -5.92 -1.57 -10.92
N ASP A 24 -4.66 -1.29 -10.59
CA ASP A 24 -4.28 -0.49 -9.42
C ASP A 24 -3.01 0.32 -9.70
N VAL A 25 -3.00 1.57 -9.24
CA VAL A 25 -1.81 2.42 -9.23
C VAL A 25 -1.50 2.80 -7.79
N ILE A 26 -0.27 2.55 -7.38
CA ILE A 26 0.21 2.82 -6.02
C ILE A 26 1.33 3.85 -6.09
N PHE A 27 1.11 5.01 -5.48
CA PHE A 27 2.14 6.04 -5.34
C PHE A 27 2.71 6.00 -3.93
N VAL A 28 4.03 5.82 -3.83
CA VAL A 28 4.76 5.95 -2.57
C VAL A 28 5.37 7.34 -2.54
N ILE A 29 4.93 8.15 -1.58
CA ILE A 29 5.41 9.50 -1.37
C ILE A 29 6.51 9.42 -0.31
N ALA A 30 7.63 10.08 -0.59
CA ALA A 30 8.74 10.20 0.34
C ALA A 30 9.18 11.65 0.41
N SER A 31 9.33 12.17 1.62
CA SER A 31 9.94 13.48 1.83
C SER A 31 11.43 13.43 1.48
N GLU A 32 11.85 14.43 0.71
CA GLU A 32 13.22 14.61 0.22
C GLU A 32 14.24 14.62 1.36
N ASN A 33 13.87 15.17 2.52
CA ASN A 33 14.80 15.44 3.60
C ASN A 33 15.22 14.21 4.43
N ARG A 34 14.56 13.05 4.28
CA ARG A 34 14.87 11.84 5.07
C ARG A 34 14.93 10.55 4.25
N GLY A 35 14.53 10.56 2.98
CA GLY A 35 14.46 9.35 2.15
C GLY A 35 13.53 8.26 2.72
N LYS A 36 12.70 8.60 3.70
CA LYS A 36 11.71 7.71 4.32
C LYS A 36 10.34 8.01 3.74
N PRO A 37 9.57 6.98 3.36
CA PRO A 37 8.23 7.19 2.85
C PRO A 37 7.31 7.68 3.97
N ASP A 38 6.51 8.70 3.67
CA ASP A 38 5.61 9.39 4.58
C ASP A 38 4.15 9.36 4.12
N GLY A 39 3.91 9.02 2.86
CA GLY A 39 2.57 8.87 2.29
C GLY A 39 2.45 7.70 1.33
N LEU A 40 1.23 7.16 1.23
CA LEU A 40 0.86 6.11 0.30
C LEU A 40 -0.49 6.44 -0.31
N ILE A 41 -0.57 6.57 -1.63
CA ILE A 41 -1.83 6.68 -2.36
C ILE A 41 -2.08 5.37 -3.09
N ILE A 42 -3.27 4.82 -2.90
CA ILE A 42 -3.75 3.64 -3.62
C ILE A 42 -4.96 4.07 -4.43
N SER A 43 -4.86 3.94 -5.75
CA SER A 43 -5.92 4.26 -6.71
C SER A 43 -6.31 3.00 -7.47
N HIS A 44 -7.52 2.53 -7.25
CA HIS A 44 -8.07 1.41 -8.00
C HIS A 44 -8.71 1.94 -9.30
N LEU A 45 -8.28 1.43 -10.45
CA LEU A 45 -8.78 1.82 -11.77
C LEU A 45 -9.95 0.92 -12.23
N PRO A 46 -10.75 1.34 -13.22
CA PRO A 46 -10.82 2.69 -13.82
C PRO A 46 -11.74 3.67 -13.07
N PHE A 47 -12.61 3.17 -12.16
CA PHE A 47 -13.62 3.98 -11.45
C PHE A 47 -13.78 3.59 -9.97
N ARG A 48 -12.77 2.92 -9.41
CA ARG A 48 -12.79 2.43 -8.02
C ARG A 48 -12.17 3.47 -7.09
N PRO A 49 -12.29 3.33 -5.75
CA PRO A 49 -11.90 4.41 -4.84
C PRO A 49 -10.39 4.67 -4.83
N THR A 50 -10.04 5.93 -4.57
CA THR A 50 -8.68 6.36 -4.24
C THR A 50 -8.60 6.64 -2.74
N SER A 51 -7.57 6.11 -2.09
CA SER A 51 -7.32 6.33 -0.67
C SER A 51 -5.90 6.82 -0.44
N TYR A 52 -5.78 7.84 0.39
CA TYR A 52 -4.50 8.33 0.90
C TYR A 52 -4.27 7.83 2.32
N PHE A 53 -3.09 7.29 2.58
CA PHE A 53 -2.63 6.88 3.90
C PHE A 53 -1.36 7.64 4.26
N GLN A 54 -1.36 8.25 5.43
CA GLN A 54 -0.13 8.76 6.03
C GLN A 54 0.63 7.60 6.66
N LEU A 55 1.92 7.49 6.36
CA LEU A 55 2.79 6.47 6.91
C LEU A 55 3.54 7.04 8.11
N LEU A 56 3.38 6.39 9.26
CA LEU A 56 4.05 6.75 10.51
C LEU A 56 4.91 5.57 10.96
N ASN A 57 6.06 5.88 11.58
CA ASN A 57 6.99 4.88 12.14
C ASN A 57 7.43 3.81 11.13
N VAL A 58 7.71 4.22 9.89
CA VAL A 58 8.17 3.28 8.86
C VAL A 58 9.59 2.80 9.18
N VAL A 59 9.72 1.48 9.32
CA VAL A 59 11.01 0.78 9.33
C VAL A 59 11.16 0.06 8.01
N THR A 60 12.14 0.46 7.23
CA THR A 60 12.41 -0.17 5.94
C THR A 60 13.17 -1.48 6.14
N ARG A 61 13.08 -2.40 5.17
CA ARG A 61 13.84 -3.67 5.23
C ARG A 61 15.35 -3.45 5.37
N HIS A 62 15.87 -2.33 4.88
CA HIS A 62 17.29 -1.99 4.98
C HIS A 62 17.68 -1.43 6.35
N GLU A 63 16.75 -1.08 7.23
CA GLU A 63 17.04 -0.61 8.60
C GLU A 63 17.01 -1.74 9.63
N ILE A 64 16.35 -2.87 9.31
CA ILE A 64 16.26 -4.03 10.21
C ILE A 64 17.67 -4.61 10.44
N GLN A 65 18.12 -4.63 11.69
CA GLN A 65 19.50 -4.97 12.08
C GLN A 65 19.81 -6.48 11.94
N THR A 66 18.80 -7.35 11.92
CA THR A 66 18.91 -8.81 11.73
C THR A 66 19.15 -9.23 10.26
N LYS A 67 19.72 -8.33 9.44
CA LYS A 67 20.00 -8.56 8.01
C LYS A 67 20.73 -9.85 7.68
N LYS A 68 21.62 -10.34 8.56
CA LYS A 68 22.36 -11.59 8.36
C LYS A 68 21.48 -12.85 8.47
N GLU A 69 20.37 -12.77 9.20
CA GLU A 69 19.43 -13.86 9.41
C GLU A 69 18.22 -13.76 8.46
N MET A 70 17.89 -12.56 8.01
CA MET A 70 16.84 -12.33 7.02
C MET A 70 17.30 -12.75 5.62
N GLY A 71 17.07 -14.01 5.28
CA GLY A 71 17.24 -14.54 3.93
C GLY A 71 16.38 -13.82 2.86
N LYS A 72 16.31 -14.40 1.66
CA LYS A 72 15.47 -13.87 0.57
C LYS A 72 13.99 -13.89 0.99
N MET A 73 13.26 -12.81 0.66
CA MET A 73 11.83 -12.73 0.92
C MET A 73 11.08 -13.61 -0.10
N SER A 74 10.08 -14.36 0.34
CA SER A 74 9.22 -15.12 -0.56
C SER A 74 8.35 -14.16 -1.40
N GLU A 75 8.32 -14.40 -2.72
CA GLU A 75 7.46 -13.69 -3.67
C GLU A 75 6.06 -14.31 -3.77
N GLN A 76 5.78 -15.37 -3.02
CA GLN A 76 4.46 -15.97 -2.96
C GLN A 76 3.40 -14.94 -2.54
N TYR A 77 2.20 -15.12 -3.07
CA TYR A 77 1.05 -14.29 -2.70
C TYR A 77 0.70 -14.51 -1.23
N PRO A 78 0.58 -13.44 -0.43
CA PRO A 78 0.40 -13.58 1.01
C PRO A 78 -1.04 -13.92 1.38
N HIS A 79 -1.20 -14.67 2.47
CA HIS A 79 -2.44 -14.65 3.24
C HIS A 79 -2.56 -13.32 3.98
N LEU A 80 -3.74 -12.72 3.92
CA LEU A 80 -4.03 -11.45 4.56
C LEU A 80 -4.81 -11.66 5.85
N ILE A 81 -4.33 -11.10 6.95
CA ILE A 81 -5.02 -11.09 8.24
C ILE A 81 -5.45 -9.66 8.54
N PHE A 82 -6.74 -9.45 8.79
CA PHE A 82 -7.28 -8.17 9.20
C PHE A 82 -7.86 -8.25 10.61
N GLU A 83 -7.29 -7.49 11.53
CA GLU A 83 -7.70 -7.46 12.94
C GLU A 83 -8.34 -6.10 13.29
N ARG A 84 -9.47 -6.13 14.02
CA ARG A 84 -10.17 -4.94 14.59
C ARG A 84 -10.76 -3.94 13.60
N PHE A 85 -10.96 -4.31 12.34
CA PHE A 85 -11.71 -3.49 11.36
C PHE A 85 -13.25 -3.66 11.50
N THR A 86 -13.81 -3.24 12.64
CA THR A 86 -15.23 -3.46 12.98
C THR A 86 -16.17 -2.41 12.36
N THR A 87 -15.70 -1.18 12.19
CA THR A 87 -16.52 -0.06 11.70
C THR A 87 -16.83 -0.18 10.21
N GLN A 88 -17.89 0.49 9.75
CA GLN A 88 -18.24 0.50 8.32
C GLN A 88 -17.14 1.12 7.45
N MET A 89 -16.46 2.15 7.96
CA MET A 89 -15.27 2.72 7.31
C MET A 89 -14.12 1.71 7.30
N GLY A 90 -13.89 1.01 8.42
CA GLY A 90 -12.87 -0.02 8.51
C GLY A 90 -13.07 -1.14 7.48
N LYS A 91 -14.30 -1.58 7.26
CA LYS A 91 -14.63 -2.57 6.20
C LYS A 91 -14.31 -2.04 4.80
N ARG A 92 -14.50 -0.75 4.53
CA ARG A 92 -14.10 -0.14 3.24
C ARG A 92 -12.59 -0.12 3.07
N VAL A 93 -11.84 0.28 4.10
CA VAL A 93 -10.36 0.27 4.08
C VAL A 93 -9.84 -1.16 3.92
N MET A 94 -10.42 -2.13 4.61
CA MET A 94 -10.10 -3.55 4.45
C MET A 94 -10.30 -4.00 3.00
N ASN A 95 -11.42 -3.63 2.37
CA ASN A 95 -11.68 -3.98 0.98
C ASN A 95 -10.63 -3.37 0.04
N ILE A 96 -10.26 -2.10 0.22
CA ILE A 96 -9.19 -1.46 -0.58
C ILE A 96 -7.89 -2.26 -0.47
N LEU A 97 -7.41 -2.48 0.77
CA LEU A 97 -6.16 -3.17 1.03
C LEU A 97 -6.15 -4.63 0.56
N LYS A 98 -7.29 -5.32 0.66
CA LYS A 98 -7.44 -6.71 0.23
C LYS A 98 -7.25 -6.88 -1.27
N HIS A 99 -7.77 -5.96 -2.09
CA HIS A 99 -7.75 -6.12 -3.55
C HIS A 99 -6.42 -5.77 -4.20
N ILE A 100 -5.45 -5.24 -3.44
CA ILE A 100 -4.08 -5.00 -3.90
C ILE A 100 -3.33 -6.32 -4.10
N PHE A 101 -3.71 -7.37 -3.38
CA PHE A 101 -3.07 -8.67 -3.47
C PHE A 101 -3.97 -9.68 -4.21
N PRO A 102 -3.38 -10.51 -5.09
CA PRO A 102 -4.07 -11.63 -5.68
C PRO A 102 -4.34 -12.72 -4.64
N VAL A 103 -5.24 -13.64 -4.97
CA VAL A 103 -5.64 -14.74 -4.08
C VAL A 103 -4.44 -15.67 -3.82
N PRO A 104 -4.08 -15.91 -2.54
CA PRO A 104 -2.99 -16.80 -2.19
C PRO A 104 -3.37 -18.26 -2.45
N LYS A 105 -2.36 -19.08 -2.76
CA LYS A 105 -2.50 -20.54 -2.75
C LYS A 105 -2.63 -21.04 -1.31
N LEU A 106 -3.29 -22.18 -1.11
CA LEU A 106 -3.51 -22.78 0.22
C LEU A 106 -2.23 -23.13 0.97
N ASP A 107 -1.14 -23.38 0.24
CA ASP A 107 0.19 -23.73 0.77
C ASP A 107 1.11 -22.52 0.94
N SER A 108 0.62 -21.29 0.69
CA SER A 108 1.44 -20.09 0.84
C SER A 108 1.80 -19.86 2.30
N LYS A 109 3.09 -19.68 2.56
CA LYS A 109 3.60 -19.43 3.93
C LYS A 109 3.75 -17.95 4.25
N ARG A 110 3.58 -17.08 3.24
CA ARG A 110 3.72 -15.64 3.43
C ARG A 110 2.43 -15.09 4.04
N ILE A 111 2.55 -14.28 5.08
CA ILE A 111 1.43 -13.65 5.75
C ILE A 111 1.68 -12.15 5.83
N VAL A 112 0.65 -11.35 5.57
CA VAL A 112 0.63 -9.90 5.79
C VAL A 112 -0.53 -9.58 6.72
N THR A 113 -0.24 -8.87 7.80
CA THR A 113 -1.23 -8.54 8.82
C THR A 113 -1.49 -7.04 8.83
N TYR A 114 -2.76 -6.67 8.83
CA TYR A 114 -3.25 -5.32 9.07
C TYR A 114 -4.03 -5.32 10.38
N THR A 115 -3.58 -4.54 11.35
CA THR A 115 -4.26 -4.39 12.64
C THR A 115 -4.69 -2.94 12.80
N SER A 116 -5.99 -2.73 13.02
CA SER A 116 -6.53 -1.41 13.37
C SER A 116 -6.47 -1.23 14.89
N PHE A 117 -5.79 -0.18 15.34
CA PHE A 117 -5.82 0.21 16.74
C PHE A 117 -6.83 1.34 16.91
N LEU A 118 -7.81 1.16 17.78
CA LEU A 118 -8.62 2.26 18.26
C LEU A 118 -7.73 3.07 19.21
N HIS A 119 -7.55 4.36 18.93
CA HIS A 119 -7.00 5.28 19.92
C HIS A 119 -8.09 5.44 20.98
N ASN A 120 -7.96 4.70 22.08
CA ASN A 120 -8.73 4.99 23.28
C ASN A 120 -8.17 6.32 23.80
N ASN A 121 -8.94 7.39 23.64
CA ASN A 121 -8.72 8.64 24.37
C ASN A 121 -8.73 8.38 25.88
#